data_AF-A0A4W5MZB4-F1
#
_entry.id   AF-A0A4W5MZB4-F1
#
_cell.length_a   1.000
_cell.length_b   1.000
_cell.length_c   1.000
_cell.angle_alpha   90.00
_cell.angle_beta   90.00
_cell.angle_gamma   90.00
#
_symmetry.space_group_name_H-M   'P 1'
#
loop_
_entity.id
_entity.type
_entity.pdbx_description
1 polymer ?
#
loop_
_entity_poly.entity_id
_entity_poly.type
_entity_poly.pdbx_seq_one_letter_code
_entity_poly.pdbx_strand_id
1 'polypeptide(L)'
;MGMWRMGWKLKTAETFLSILAFYITSTVAGEDEDPRSECADFNNTTWLEYRQQGSKLQVQYLLLTRKNTDCASLFSQESLSNNSSYFNSSLPTKIIVHGYRALGSKPSWVKQLAQALLRAQDANVVVVDWVYGASFAYNLVVENYKEVAVQISVLINQLQNHGCKLESFHFIGVSLGAHVSGFVGTLFKGEIGRITGLDPAGPMFKGADTFDRLDPSDALFVEAIHTDSDYFGISIPVGHADFFLNGGMDQAGCARSRFESILVYFPVYGYVICDHMRALHVYISALNGTCPLTGIPCSSYEEFLKGHCLGCQGVFNGTCPQIAHHILVQLEVSPLDKTAEVQVTLRTRGLPETEHRLRLETDGTVYMRVIAHLVPLCEIDSIQLKNTGARFYRQGDIHFVSVCISEFPSVGEVESLCVKKIDIRRGSPWKHDFVQLCGND
;
A
#
# COMPACT_ATOMS: atom_id res chain seq x y z
N MET A 1 60.15 33.39 -55.23
CA MET A 1 59.68 33.95 -56.51
C MET A 1 59.14 32.79 -57.35
N GLY A 2 57.83 32.78 -57.66
CA GLY A 2 57.12 31.75 -58.46
C GLY A 2 56.83 30.43 -57.72
N MET A 3 55.64 30.16 -57.18
CA MET A 3 54.32 29.90 -57.79
C MET A 3 54.21 28.52 -58.47
N TRP A 4 53.48 27.58 -57.85
CA TRP A 4 52.54 26.65 -58.50
C TRP A 4 51.41 26.26 -57.53
N ARG A 5 50.19 26.19 -58.08
CA ARG A 5 48.87 26.09 -57.44
C ARG A 5 48.39 24.64 -57.30
N MET A 6 47.50 24.39 -56.34
CA MET A 6 46.21 23.65 -56.42
C MET A 6 45.64 23.55 -54.99
N GLY A 7 44.36 23.72 -54.66
CA GLY A 7 43.14 23.80 -55.46
C GLY A 7 41.89 23.43 -54.62
N TRP A 8 41.34 24.36 -53.82
CA TRP A 8 39.92 24.63 -53.43
C TRP A 8 38.94 23.45 -53.17
N LYS A 9 38.38 23.26 -51.95
CA LYS A 9 37.23 23.93 -51.26
C LYS A 9 35.80 23.61 -51.75
N LEU A 10 34.97 23.28 -50.74
CA LEU A 10 33.53 22.98 -50.65
C LEU A 10 32.55 23.82 -51.50
N LYS A 11 31.42 23.19 -51.89
CA LYS A 11 30.03 23.72 -52.09
C LYS A 11 29.03 22.54 -52.11
N THR A 12 28.11 22.37 -51.15
CA THR A 12 26.66 22.77 -51.10
C THR A 12 25.69 22.10 -52.09
N ALA A 13 24.69 21.41 -51.49
CA ALA A 13 23.23 21.36 -51.80
C ALA A 13 22.63 20.47 -52.91
N GLU A 14 21.52 19.78 -52.52
CA GLU A 14 20.37 19.28 -53.30
C GLU A 14 20.59 18.04 -54.23
N THR A 15 19.79 16.95 -54.30
CA THR A 15 18.34 16.69 -54.13
C THR A 15 18.00 15.16 -54.23
N PHE A 16 16.76 14.80 -53.86
CA PHE A 16 15.87 13.70 -54.33
C PHE A 16 15.79 12.30 -53.64
N LEU A 17 14.66 12.16 -52.93
CA LEU A 17 13.77 11.02 -52.64
C LEU A 17 13.90 9.73 -53.48
N SER A 18 13.80 8.58 -52.78
CA SER A 18 12.89 7.42 -53.00
C SER A 18 13.29 6.33 -51.97
N ILE A 19 12.40 5.73 -51.17
CA ILE A 19 11.71 4.46 -51.48
C ILE A 19 10.65 4.17 -50.38
N LEU A 20 9.40 4.09 -50.85
CA LEU A 20 8.26 3.26 -50.45
C LEU A 20 7.87 3.05 -48.97
N ALA A 21 6.77 3.71 -48.59
CA ALA A 21 5.83 3.26 -47.56
C ALA A 21 4.77 2.36 -48.21
N PHE A 22 4.54 1.16 -47.67
CA PHE A 22 3.35 0.35 -47.98
C PHE A 22 2.34 0.52 -46.84
N TYR A 23 1.31 1.33 -47.11
CA TYR A 23 0.08 1.39 -46.32
C TYR A 23 -0.80 0.20 -46.70
N ILE A 24 -1.28 -0.56 -45.71
CA ILE A 24 -2.48 -1.39 -45.86
C ILE A 24 -3.56 -0.73 -44.99
N THR A 25 -4.48 -0.02 -45.66
CA THR A 25 -5.75 0.42 -45.07
C THR A 25 -6.76 -0.70 -45.18
N SER A 26 -7.09 -1.34 -44.07
CA SER A 26 -8.34 -2.11 -43.95
C SER A 26 -9.40 -1.20 -43.32
N THR A 27 -10.32 -0.71 -44.15
CA THR A 27 -11.54 -0.04 -43.73
C THR A 27 -12.50 -1.08 -43.12
N VAL A 28 -12.60 -1.13 -41.81
CA VAL A 28 -13.76 -1.73 -41.14
C VAL A 28 -14.79 -0.61 -40.96
N ALA A 29 -15.98 -0.84 -41.50
CA ALA A 29 -17.13 0.05 -41.39
C ALA A 29 -17.50 0.26 -39.92
N GLY A 30 -17.80 1.51 -39.57
CA GLY A 30 -18.18 1.91 -38.23
C GLY A 30 -19.38 1.14 -37.71
N GLU A 31 -19.19 0.55 -36.53
CA GLU A 31 -20.29 0.33 -35.60
C GLU A 31 -20.45 1.63 -34.81
N ASP A 32 -21.67 2.16 -34.79
CA ASP A 32 -22.04 3.38 -34.08
C ASP A 32 -21.56 3.33 -32.62
N GLU A 33 -20.62 4.21 -32.26
CA GLU A 33 -20.17 4.41 -30.88
C GLU A 33 -21.34 4.95 -30.04
N ASP A 34 -21.83 4.13 -29.10
CA ASP A 34 -22.73 4.54 -28.03
C ASP A 34 -22.00 5.60 -27.16
N PRO A 35 -22.51 6.83 -27.01
CA PRO A 35 -21.84 7.92 -26.29
C PRO A 35 -21.94 7.76 -24.75
N ARG A 36 -21.74 6.55 -24.22
CA ARG A 36 -21.69 6.26 -22.78
C ARG A 36 -20.25 6.19 -22.27
N SER A 37 -19.77 7.38 -21.88
CA SER A 37 -18.65 7.69 -20.99
C SER A 37 -17.30 7.00 -21.26
N GLU A 38 -16.38 7.74 -21.86
CA GLU A 38 -14.95 7.47 -21.80
C GLU A 38 -14.51 7.33 -20.33
N CYS A 39 -13.89 6.20 -19.96
CA CYS A 39 -13.38 5.99 -18.60
C CYS A 39 -12.28 7.00 -18.29
N ALA A 40 -12.22 7.49 -17.05
CA ALA A 40 -11.11 8.33 -16.63
C ALA A 40 -9.81 7.50 -16.60
N ASP A 41 -8.72 8.08 -17.10
CA ASP A 41 -7.42 7.44 -17.21
C ASP A 41 -6.32 8.39 -16.73
N PHE A 42 -5.14 7.84 -16.47
CA PHE A 42 -3.96 8.61 -16.11
C PHE A 42 -3.57 9.57 -17.22
N ASN A 43 -3.09 10.74 -16.80
CA ASN A 43 -2.35 11.64 -17.67
C ASN A 43 -1.02 10.98 -18.07
N ASN A 44 -0.58 11.30 -19.28
CA ASN A 44 0.79 11.09 -19.72
C ASN A 44 1.42 12.45 -19.99
N THR A 45 2.74 12.52 -19.91
CA THR A 45 3.44 13.74 -20.28
C THR A 45 4.71 13.44 -21.05
N THR A 46 5.00 14.28 -22.03
CA THR A 46 6.26 14.29 -22.77
C THR A 46 7.19 15.38 -22.23
N TRP A 47 8.49 15.24 -22.49
CA TRP A 47 9.48 16.24 -22.06
C TRP A 47 9.22 17.65 -22.63
N LEU A 48 8.59 17.72 -23.81
CA LEU A 48 8.22 18.99 -24.45
C LEU A 48 7.07 19.68 -23.71
N GLU A 49 6.00 18.94 -23.41
CA GLU A 49 4.84 19.44 -22.65
C GLU A 49 5.26 19.91 -21.25
N TYR A 50 6.09 19.11 -20.57
CA TYR A 50 6.63 19.45 -19.25
C TYR A 50 7.40 20.78 -19.23
N ARG A 51 8.19 21.04 -20.28
CA ARG A 51 8.90 22.33 -20.40
C ARG A 51 7.98 23.50 -20.74
N GLN A 52 6.89 23.26 -21.45
CA GLN A 52 5.97 24.32 -21.90
C GLN A 52 4.98 24.77 -20.83
N GLN A 53 4.42 23.82 -20.06
CA GLN A 53 3.44 24.13 -19.02
C GLN A 53 4.07 24.69 -17.73
N GLY A 54 5.40 24.73 -17.65
CA GLY A 54 6.13 25.04 -16.42
C GLY A 54 5.91 23.94 -15.38
N SER A 55 6.65 23.94 -14.28
CA SER A 55 6.56 22.94 -13.21
C SER A 55 5.24 22.99 -12.41
N LYS A 56 4.11 23.38 -13.03
CA LYS A 56 2.82 23.47 -12.38
C LYS A 56 2.34 22.06 -12.05
N LEU A 57 2.26 21.74 -10.76
CA LEU A 57 1.77 20.47 -10.27
C LEU A 57 0.33 20.25 -10.75
N GLN A 58 0.08 19.10 -11.38
CA GLN A 58 -1.26 18.64 -11.76
C GLN A 58 -1.51 17.33 -11.02
N VAL A 59 -2.45 17.37 -10.08
CA VAL A 59 -2.94 16.19 -9.37
C VAL A 59 -4.39 15.98 -9.76
N GLN A 60 -4.72 14.77 -10.20
CA GLN A 60 -6.09 14.32 -10.40
C GLN A 60 -6.35 13.05 -9.61
N TYR A 61 -7.63 12.80 -9.31
CA TYR A 61 -8.05 11.64 -8.54
C TYR A 61 -8.96 10.76 -9.39
N LEU A 62 -8.67 9.47 -9.43
CA LEU A 62 -9.47 8.48 -10.14
C LEU A 62 -10.11 7.55 -9.10
N LEU A 63 -11.43 7.40 -9.14
CA LEU A 63 -12.18 6.56 -8.21
C LEU A 63 -12.55 5.23 -8.86
N LEU A 64 -12.23 4.15 -8.15
CA LEU A 64 -12.64 2.78 -8.44
C LEU A 64 -13.36 2.20 -7.21
N THR A 65 -14.43 1.47 -7.47
CA THR A 65 -15.21 0.73 -6.47
C THR A 65 -15.58 -0.64 -7.06
N ARG A 66 -16.18 -1.52 -6.26
CA ARG A 66 -16.71 -2.80 -6.76
C ARG A 66 -17.74 -2.63 -7.89
N LYS A 67 -18.38 -1.47 -8.00
CA LYS A 67 -19.37 -1.17 -9.05
C LYS A 67 -18.75 -0.76 -10.38
N ASN A 68 -17.48 -0.34 -10.40
CA ASN A 68 -16.80 0.19 -11.59
C ASN A 68 -15.31 -0.22 -11.63
N THR A 69 -15.01 -1.48 -11.31
CA THR A 69 -13.64 -2.02 -11.15
C THR A 69 -12.74 -1.87 -12.38
N ASP A 70 -13.32 -1.80 -13.58
CA ASP A 70 -12.59 -1.71 -14.85
C ASP A 70 -12.57 -0.32 -15.48
N CYS A 71 -13.41 0.60 -15.00
CA CYS A 71 -13.65 1.91 -15.60
C CYS A 71 -13.68 2.98 -14.50
N ALA A 72 -12.53 3.61 -14.26
CA ALA A 72 -12.42 4.63 -13.23
C ALA A 72 -13.26 5.86 -13.59
N SER A 73 -13.81 6.52 -12.57
CA SER A 73 -14.46 7.82 -12.71
C SER A 73 -13.54 8.92 -12.20
N LEU A 74 -13.51 10.07 -12.86
CA LEU A 74 -12.84 11.25 -12.32
C LEU A 74 -13.49 11.64 -10.99
N PHE A 75 -12.66 11.91 -9.99
CA PHE A 75 -13.11 12.20 -8.63
C PHE A 75 -12.65 13.60 -8.21
N SER A 76 -13.60 14.40 -7.78
CA SER A 76 -13.38 15.76 -7.30
C SER A 76 -14.36 16.09 -6.18
N GLN A 77 -14.25 17.31 -5.63
CA GLN A 77 -15.21 17.81 -4.67
C GLN A 77 -16.65 17.80 -5.21
N GLU A 78 -16.85 18.06 -6.51
CA GLU A 78 -18.16 18.04 -7.15
C GLU A 78 -18.75 16.62 -7.24
N SER A 79 -17.89 15.60 -7.23
CA SER A 79 -18.33 14.20 -7.15
C SER A 79 -19.02 13.90 -5.81
N LEU A 80 -18.69 14.63 -4.73
CA LEU A 80 -19.26 14.39 -3.40
C LEU A 80 -20.69 14.93 -3.24
N SER A 81 -21.06 15.96 -4.02
CA SER A 81 -22.41 16.55 -3.99
C SER A 81 -23.40 15.86 -4.93
N ASN A 82 -22.91 15.03 -5.85
CA ASN A 82 -23.74 14.32 -6.81
C ASN A 82 -24.15 12.93 -6.29
N ASN A 83 -25.46 12.69 -6.20
CA ASN A 83 -26.04 11.38 -5.86
C ASN A 83 -25.66 10.23 -6.82
N SER A 84 -25.00 10.55 -7.94
CA SER A 84 -24.53 9.60 -8.95
C SER A 84 -23.08 9.15 -8.76
N SER A 85 -22.38 9.59 -7.71
CA SER A 85 -21.00 9.15 -7.50
C SER A 85 -20.95 7.72 -6.96
N TYR A 86 -19.95 6.96 -7.40
CA TYR A 86 -19.70 5.60 -6.88
C TYR A 86 -19.20 5.61 -5.43
N PHE A 87 -18.76 6.77 -4.92
CA PHE A 87 -18.15 6.93 -3.61
C PHE A 87 -19.16 6.70 -2.49
N ASN A 88 -18.75 5.98 -1.45
CA ASN A 88 -19.55 5.75 -0.26
C ASN A 88 -18.75 6.11 0.99
N SER A 89 -19.12 7.18 1.69
CA SER A 89 -18.40 7.66 2.88
C SER A 89 -18.47 6.70 4.08
N SER A 90 -19.38 5.72 4.05
CA SER A 90 -19.47 4.67 5.07
C SER A 90 -18.51 3.51 4.83
N LEU A 91 -17.80 3.48 3.69
CA LEU A 91 -16.78 2.48 3.35
C LEU A 91 -15.36 3.03 3.56
N PRO A 92 -14.36 2.15 3.81
CA PRO A 92 -12.99 2.58 3.98
C PRO A 92 -12.44 3.12 2.67
N THR A 93 -11.50 4.06 2.75
CA THR A 93 -10.92 4.67 1.55
C THR A 93 -9.44 4.32 1.45
N LYS A 94 -9.09 3.57 0.40
CA LYS A 94 -7.73 3.17 0.08
C LYS A 94 -7.16 4.12 -0.97
N ILE A 95 -6.03 4.73 -0.67
CA ILE A 95 -5.42 5.78 -1.50
C ILE A 95 -4.13 5.26 -2.09
N ILE A 96 -4.08 5.08 -3.41
CA ILE A 96 -2.90 4.61 -4.12
C ILE A 96 -2.10 5.83 -4.59
N VAL A 97 -0.84 5.93 -4.17
CA VAL A 97 0.08 6.99 -4.57
C VAL A 97 1.28 6.39 -5.29
N HIS A 98 1.38 6.60 -6.60
CA HIS A 98 2.54 6.16 -7.37
C HIS A 98 3.78 7.02 -7.07
N GLY A 99 4.96 6.53 -7.47
CA GLY A 99 6.21 7.26 -7.31
C GLY A 99 6.74 7.88 -8.60
N TYR A 100 8.06 8.06 -8.65
CA TYR A 100 8.80 8.69 -9.75
C TYR A 100 8.60 7.98 -11.11
N ARG A 101 8.47 8.78 -12.18
CA ARG A 101 8.16 8.35 -13.55
C ARG A 101 9.17 8.94 -14.54
N ALA A 102 10.33 8.31 -14.69
CA ALA A 102 11.42 8.85 -15.53
C ALA A 102 11.00 9.27 -16.95
N LEU A 103 10.02 8.56 -17.55
CA LEU A 103 9.57 8.78 -18.93
C LEU A 103 8.21 9.50 -19.04
N GLY A 104 7.56 9.91 -17.94
CA GLY A 104 6.23 10.53 -18.01
C GLY A 104 5.10 9.60 -18.41
N SER A 105 5.33 8.29 -18.40
CA SER A 105 4.34 7.27 -18.71
C SER A 105 3.48 6.90 -17.51
N LYS A 106 2.21 6.58 -17.74
CA LYS A 106 1.30 6.08 -16.72
C LYS A 106 1.76 4.75 -16.10
N PRO A 107 1.56 4.55 -14.79
CA PRO A 107 1.88 3.30 -14.12
C PRO A 107 0.89 2.18 -14.50
N SER A 108 1.34 1.19 -15.27
CA SER A 108 0.50 0.07 -15.74
C SER A 108 -0.03 -0.83 -14.62
N TRP A 109 0.61 -0.83 -13.46
CA TRP A 109 0.29 -1.70 -12.33
C TRP A 109 -0.88 -1.22 -11.46
N VAL A 110 -1.27 0.05 -11.57
CA VAL A 110 -2.26 0.65 -10.66
C VAL A 110 -3.61 -0.04 -10.74
N LYS A 111 -4.06 -0.37 -11.96
CA LYS A 111 -5.33 -1.09 -12.15
C LYS A 111 -5.32 -2.44 -11.44
N GLN A 112 -4.22 -3.20 -11.56
CA GLN A 112 -4.08 -4.50 -10.92
C GLN A 112 -4.11 -4.38 -9.38
N LEU A 113 -3.42 -3.39 -8.82
CA LEU A 113 -3.44 -3.13 -7.37
C LEU A 113 -4.85 -2.74 -6.90
N ALA A 114 -5.51 -1.81 -7.60
CA ALA A 114 -6.86 -1.38 -7.26
C ALA A 114 -7.85 -2.54 -7.26
N GLN A 115 -7.79 -3.40 -8.27
CA GLN A 115 -8.61 -4.62 -8.34
C GLN A 115 -8.32 -5.59 -7.19
N ALA A 116 -7.05 -5.82 -6.85
CA ALA A 116 -6.68 -6.67 -5.72
C ALA A 116 -7.23 -6.12 -4.39
N LEU A 117 -7.15 -4.81 -4.17
CA LEU A 117 -7.71 -4.16 -2.98
C LEU A 117 -9.24 -4.28 -2.90
N LEU A 118 -9.95 -4.12 -4.03
CA LEU A 118 -11.41 -4.24 -4.09
C LEU A 118 -11.91 -5.68 -3.94
N ARG A 119 -11.11 -6.66 -4.36
CA ARG A 119 -11.39 -8.08 -4.04
C ARG A 119 -11.23 -8.34 -2.55
N ALA A 120 -10.14 -7.85 -1.96
CA ALA A 120 -9.85 -8.06 -0.53
C ALA A 120 -10.87 -7.39 0.41
N GLN A 121 -11.43 -6.23 0.04
CA GLN A 121 -12.38 -5.48 0.89
C GLN A 121 -13.34 -4.63 0.06
N ASP A 122 -14.59 -4.47 0.52
CA ASP A 122 -15.49 -3.46 -0.05
C ASP A 122 -15.03 -2.08 0.40
N ALA A 123 -14.55 -1.27 -0.54
CA ALA A 123 -13.87 -0.02 -0.23
C ALA A 123 -14.00 0.96 -1.40
N ASN A 124 -13.75 2.23 -1.10
CA ASN A 124 -13.41 3.22 -2.12
C ASN A 124 -11.91 3.10 -2.42
N VAL A 125 -11.52 2.93 -3.68
CA VAL A 125 -10.11 3.05 -4.10
C VAL A 125 -9.94 4.36 -4.85
N VAL A 126 -9.18 5.28 -4.27
CA VAL A 126 -8.82 6.56 -4.87
C VAL A 126 -7.37 6.50 -5.33
N VAL A 127 -7.15 6.66 -6.63
CA VAL A 127 -5.82 6.71 -7.22
C VAL A 127 -5.41 8.16 -7.37
N VAL A 128 -4.24 8.52 -6.85
CA VAL A 128 -3.64 9.84 -7.03
C VAL A 128 -2.76 9.81 -8.27
N ASP A 129 -3.20 10.47 -9.33
CA ASP A 129 -2.38 10.72 -10.51
C ASP A 129 -1.71 12.09 -10.39
N TRP A 130 -0.39 12.04 -10.28
CA TRP A 130 0.49 13.21 -10.27
C TRP A 130 1.66 13.01 -11.24
N VAL A 131 1.44 12.26 -12.34
CA VAL A 131 2.46 11.91 -13.33
C VAL A 131 3.26 13.14 -13.78
N TYR A 132 2.60 14.27 -14.01
CA TYR A 132 3.27 15.50 -14.40
C TYR A 132 4.31 15.99 -13.37
N GLY A 133 3.96 15.96 -12.09
CA GLY A 133 4.87 16.31 -10.98
C GLY A 133 5.90 15.23 -10.64
N ALA A 134 5.67 13.99 -11.09
CA ALA A 134 6.49 12.82 -10.78
C ALA A 134 7.58 12.52 -11.82
N SER A 135 7.70 13.30 -12.90
CA SER A 135 8.43 12.88 -14.10
C SER A 135 9.75 13.60 -14.36
N PHE A 136 10.60 12.95 -15.16
CA PHE A 136 11.85 13.48 -15.70
C PHE A 136 13.02 13.62 -14.73
N ALA A 137 13.31 14.80 -14.19
CA ALA A 137 14.54 14.99 -13.42
C ALA A 137 14.26 14.73 -11.93
N TYR A 138 14.78 13.62 -11.39
CA TYR A 138 14.50 13.21 -10.00
C TYR A 138 14.77 14.31 -8.97
N ASN A 139 15.86 15.06 -9.12
CA ASN A 139 16.23 16.17 -8.24
C ASN A 139 15.25 17.35 -8.27
N LEU A 140 14.40 17.46 -9.30
CA LEU A 140 13.30 18.43 -9.36
C LEU A 140 12.01 17.83 -8.82
N VAL A 141 11.73 16.57 -9.18
CA VAL A 141 10.53 15.84 -8.76
C VAL A 141 10.47 15.65 -7.26
N VAL A 142 11.61 15.38 -6.63
CA VAL A 142 11.69 15.14 -5.18
C VAL A 142 11.28 16.36 -4.37
N GLU A 143 11.30 17.57 -4.92
CA GLU A 143 10.82 18.77 -4.23
C GLU A 143 9.28 18.88 -4.25
N ASN A 144 8.61 18.21 -5.20
CA ASN A 144 7.16 18.30 -5.39
C ASN A 144 6.36 17.47 -4.37
N TYR A 145 6.98 16.50 -3.67
CA TYR A 145 6.23 15.52 -2.87
C TYR A 145 5.38 16.17 -1.76
N LYS A 146 5.87 17.25 -1.14
CA LYS A 146 5.14 18.00 -0.11
C LYS A 146 3.92 18.71 -0.70
N GLU A 147 4.06 19.32 -1.87
CA GLU A 147 2.95 20.00 -2.54
C GLU A 147 1.87 18.99 -2.98
N VAL A 148 2.28 17.82 -3.48
CA VAL A 148 1.33 16.72 -3.77
C VAL A 148 0.58 16.30 -2.51
N ALA A 149 1.30 16.11 -1.40
CA ALA A 149 0.70 15.75 -0.12
C ALA A 149 -0.26 16.84 0.41
N VAL A 150 0.07 18.12 0.24
CA VAL A 150 -0.85 19.24 0.54
C VAL A 150 -2.13 19.13 -0.30
N GLN A 151 -2.03 18.89 -1.61
CA GLN A 151 -3.23 18.72 -2.45
C GLN A 151 -4.07 17.50 -2.04
N ILE A 152 -3.44 16.39 -1.68
CA ILE A 152 -4.15 15.21 -1.15
C ILE A 152 -4.83 15.57 0.19
N SER A 153 -4.16 16.30 1.08
CA SER A 153 -4.76 16.71 2.36
C SER A 153 -6.02 17.58 2.20
N VAL A 154 -6.09 18.38 1.14
CA VAL A 154 -7.30 19.14 0.80
C VAL A 154 -8.45 18.18 0.47
N LEU A 155 -8.19 17.14 -0.33
CA LEU A 155 -9.18 16.10 -0.61
C LEU A 155 -9.61 15.38 0.68
N ILE A 156 -8.67 14.97 1.54
CA ILE A 156 -8.98 14.28 2.80
C ILE A 156 -9.87 15.13 3.70
N ASN A 157 -9.56 16.42 3.86
CA ASN A 157 -10.41 17.35 4.63
C ASN A 157 -11.83 17.44 4.04
N GLN A 158 -11.96 17.43 2.71
CA GLN A 158 -13.28 17.41 2.06
C GLN A 158 -14.04 16.11 2.35
N LEU A 159 -13.37 14.96 2.34
CA LEU A 159 -13.97 13.67 2.67
C LEU A 159 -14.37 13.60 4.15
N GLN A 160 -13.60 14.19 5.06
CA GLN A 160 -13.97 14.31 6.47
C GLN A 160 -15.27 15.11 6.65
N ASN A 161 -15.40 16.22 5.92
CA ASN A 161 -16.63 17.02 5.93
C ASN A 161 -17.86 16.24 5.39
N HIS A 162 -17.65 15.13 4.67
CA HIS A 162 -18.70 14.23 4.18
C HIS A 162 -18.83 12.94 5.03
N GLY A 163 -18.24 12.93 6.23
CA GLY A 163 -18.45 11.88 7.24
C GLY A 163 -17.36 10.81 7.31
N CYS A 164 -16.31 10.88 6.47
CA CYS A 164 -15.18 9.96 6.60
C CYS A 164 -14.33 10.28 7.84
N LYS A 165 -13.80 9.26 8.51
CA LYS A 165 -12.88 9.43 9.65
C LYS A 165 -11.43 9.30 9.18
N LEU A 166 -10.48 9.99 9.81
CA LEU A 166 -9.05 9.86 9.48
C LEU A 166 -8.56 8.42 9.63
N GLU A 167 -9.04 7.75 10.68
CA GLU A 167 -8.76 6.36 10.97
C GLU A 167 -9.22 5.39 9.87
N SER A 168 -10.12 5.80 8.96
CA SER A 168 -10.68 4.96 7.88
C SER A 168 -9.86 4.98 6.59
N PHE A 169 -8.82 5.82 6.52
CA PHE A 169 -7.94 5.93 5.36
C PHE A 169 -6.76 4.95 5.42
N HIS A 170 -6.50 4.29 4.30
CA HIS A 170 -5.31 3.46 4.08
C HIS A 170 -4.54 4.02 2.89
N PHE A 171 -3.36 4.58 3.11
CA PHE A 171 -2.47 5.00 2.04
C PHE A 171 -1.54 3.87 1.62
N ILE A 172 -1.40 3.65 0.32
CA ILE A 172 -0.46 2.70 -0.27
C ILE A 172 0.43 3.48 -1.22
N GLY A 173 1.64 3.79 -0.74
CA GLY A 173 2.61 4.59 -1.48
C GLY A 173 3.71 3.71 -2.06
N VAL A 174 3.95 3.82 -3.36
CA VAL A 174 5.06 3.11 -4.04
C VAL A 174 6.21 4.07 -4.26
N SER A 175 7.44 3.67 -3.92
CA SER A 175 8.64 4.48 -4.18
C SER A 175 8.52 5.87 -3.53
N LEU A 176 8.70 6.95 -4.29
CA LEU A 176 8.48 8.33 -3.84
C LEU A 176 7.06 8.59 -3.29
N GLY A 177 6.06 7.85 -3.76
CA GLY A 177 4.68 7.93 -3.26
C GLY A 177 4.52 7.51 -1.80
N ALA A 178 5.46 6.71 -1.26
CA ALA A 178 5.51 6.37 0.16
C ALA A 178 5.78 7.62 1.03
N HIS A 179 6.67 8.50 0.58
CA HIS A 179 6.98 9.75 1.28
C HIS A 179 5.89 10.81 1.10
N VAL A 180 5.21 10.85 -0.05
CA VAL A 180 3.98 11.62 -0.21
C VAL A 180 2.95 11.17 0.83
N SER A 181 2.74 9.86 0.96
CA SER A 181 1.80 9.28 1.93
C SER A 181 2.19 9.61 3.38
N GLY A 182 3.47 9.47 3.72
CA GLY A 182 4.01 9.86 5.03
C GLY A 182 3.74 11.32 5.36
N PHE A 183 4.05 12.23 4.44
CA PHE A 183 3.84 13.66 4.67
C PHE A 183 2.35 14.03 4.79
N VAL A 184 1.43 13.34 4.08
CA VAL A 184 -0.01 13.48 4.35
C VAL A 184 -0.33 13.08 5.79
N GLY A 185 0.22 11.96 6.26
CA GLY A 185 0.13 11.52 7.65
C GLY A 185 0.64 12.55 8.66
N THR A 186 1.79 13.15 8.40
CA THR A 186 2.35 14.25 9.20
C THR A 186 1.40 15.45 9.28
N LEU A 187 0.79 15.85 8.16
CA LEU A 187 -0.19 16.95 8.12
C LEU A 187 -1.44 16.67 8.97
N PHE A 188 -1.82 15.41 9.08
CA PHE A 188 -2.90 14.93 9.96
C PHE A 188 -2.41 14.40 11.31
N LYS A 189 -1.18 14.74 11.72
CA LYS A 189 -0.61 14.44 13.05
C LYS A 189 -0.64 12.95 13.41
N GLY A 190 -0.50 12.07 12.43
CA GLY A 190 -0.51 10.62 12.65
C GLY A 190 -1.88 9.99 12.86
N GLU A 191 -2.97 10.74 12.66
CA GLU A 191 -4.34 10.22 12.86
C GLU A 191 -4.87 9.40 11.67
N ILE A 192 -4.09 9.30 10.57
CA ILE A 192 -4.40 8.42 9.44
C ILE A 192 -4.41 6.96 9.91
N GLY A 193 -5.39 6.17 9.45
CA GLY A 193 -5.53 4.77 9.85
C GLY A 193 -4.30 3.91 9.56
N ARG A 194 -3.89 3.84 8.29
CA ARG A 194 -2.75 3.00 7.88
C ARG A 194 -1.95 3.61 6.74
N ILE A 195 -0.64 3.44 6.78
CA ILE A 195 0.24 3.66 5.62
C ILE A 195 1.01 2.38 5.32
N THR A 196 1.00 1.96 4.06
CA THR A 196 1.84 0.88 3.53
C THR A 196 2.84 1.49 2.54
N GLY A 197 4.12 1.48 2.91
CA GLY A 197 5.22 1.89 2.05
C GLY A 197 5.76 0.72 1.24
N LEU A 198 5.57 0.74 -0.08
CA LEU A 198 6.08 -0.27 -1.01
C LEU A 198 7.40 0.21 -1.59
N ASP A 199 8.49 -0.31 -1.02
CA ASP A 199 9.88 0.06 -1.26
C ASP A 199 10.10 1.59 -1.31
N PRO A 200 9.94 2.29 -0.16
CA PRO A 200 10.04 3.76 -0.10
C PRO A 200 11.38 4.25 -0.67
N ALA A 201 11.39 5.37 -1.40
CA ALA A 201 12.58 5.82 -2.11
C ALA A 201 13.74 6.22 -1.15
N GLY A 202 14.93 5.66 -1.36
CA GLY A 202 16.13 5.99 -0.58
C GLY A 202 16.76 7.35 -0.90
N PRO A 203 16.98 7.70 -2.18
CA PRO A 203 17.66 8.94 -2.56
C PRO A 203 16.93 10.19 -2.05
N MET A 204 17.66 11.06 -1.35
CA MET A 204 17.20 12.26 -0.62
C MET A 204 16.48 12.00 0.72
N PHE A 205 16.00 10.78 1.00
CA PHE A 205 15.22 10.49 2.21
C PHE A 205 16.00 9.73 3.28
N LYS A 206 16.99 8.89 2.93
CA LYS A 206 17.75 8.09 3.90
C LYS A 206 18.40 8.90 5.01
N GLY A 207 18.90 10.10 4.69
CA GLY A 207 19.51 11.03 5.65
C GLY A 207 18.60 12.18 6.07
N ALA A 208 17.33 12.17 5.63
CA ALA A 208 16.37 13.21 5.98
C ALA A 208 15.86 13.03 7.41
N ASP A 209 15.40 14.14 7.99
CA ASP A 209 14.69 14.12 9.27
C ASP A 209 13.43 13.25 9.17
N THR A 210 12.99 12.67 10.28
CA THR A 210 11.75 11.90 10.36
C THR A 210 10.54 12.68 9.85
N PHE A 211 10.54 14.01 9.98
CA PHE A 211 9.49 14.89 9.44
C PHE A 211 9.47 14.97 7.90
N ASP A 212 10.61 14.72 7.24
CA ASP A 212 10.81 14.88 5.80
C ASP A 212 10.86 13.55 5.05
N ARG A 213 10.40 12.46 5.66
CA ARG A 213 10.31 11.12 5.06
C ARG A 213 9.16 10.34 5.69
N LEU A 214 8.97 9.10 5.23
CA LEU A 214 8.02 8.19 5.88
C LEU A 214 8.57 7.80 7.26
N ASP A 215 7.72 7.84 8.27
CA ASP A 215 8.05 7.53 9.65
C ASP A 215 6.86 6.84 10.36
N PRO A 216 7.09 6.03 11.41
CA PRO A 216 6.00 5.38 12.15
C PRO A 216 4.99 6.38 12.73
N SER A 217 5.39 7.62 13.03
CA SER A 217 4.48 8.65 13.56
C SER A 217 3.45 9.19 12.55
N ASP A 218 3.55 8.83 11.26
CA ASP A 218 2.68 9.35 10.20
C ASP A 218 1.28 8.71 10.18
N ALA A 219 1.06 7.59 10.87
CA ALA A 219 -0.25 6.94 10.96
C ALA A 219 -0.38 6.09 12.23
N LEU A 220 -1.62 5.66 12.55
CA LEU A 220 -1.87 4.71 13.63
C LEU A 220 -1.14 3.37 13.43
N PHE A 221 -0.88 3.02 12.17
CA PHE A 221 0.00 1.92 11.81
C PHE A 221 0.69 2.21 10.48
N VAL A 222 1.99 1.92 10.44
CA VAL A 222 2.84 2.09 9.26
C VAL A 222 3.57 0.79 9.05
N GLU A 223 3.47 0.20 7.87
CA GLU A 223 4.31 -0.92 7.47
C GLU A 223 5.11 -0.53 6.23
N ALA A 224 6.33 -1.06 6.11
CA ALA A 224 7.16 -0.88 4.94
C ALA A 224 7.70 -2.21 4.44
N ILE A 225 7.72 -2.37 3.12
CA ILE A 225 8.26 -3.56 2.44
C ILE A 225 9.48 -3.10 1.65
N HIS A 226 10.65 -3.60 2.03
CA HIS A 226 11.94 -3.23 1.43
C HIS A 226 12.39 -4.33 0.49
N THR A 227 12.68 -3.95 -0.75
CA THR A 227 13.09 -4.88 -1.80
C THR A 227 14.29 -4.42 -2.63
N ASP A 228 14.71 -3.15 -2.57
CA ASP A 228 15.85 -2.60 -3.34
C ASP A 228 16.69 -1.60 -2.53
N SER A 229 17.01 -1.95 -1.29
CA SER A 229 17.62 -1.07 -0.27
C SER A 229 19.06 -0.63 -0.56
N ASP A 230 19.72 -1.25 -1.53
CA ASP A 230 21.07 -0.94 -2.02
C ASP A 230 21.08 -0.03 -3.26
N TYR A 231 19.92 0.25 -3.87
CA TYR A 231 19.79 1.16 -5.01
C TYR A 231 18.66 2.20 -4.86
N PHE A 232 17.41 1.89 -5.21
CA PHE A 232 16.32 2.87 -5.20
C PHE A 232 15.54 2.93 -3.89
N GLY A 233 15.49 1.83 -3.13
CA GLY A 233 14.80 1.73 -1.85
C GLY A 233 15.60 2.32 -0.69
N ILE A 234 14.89 2.76 0.35
CA ILE A 234 15.48 3.25 1.59
C ILE A 234 15.96 2.07 2.44
N SER A 235 17.22 2.12 2.91
CA SER A 235 17.85 1.03 3.66
C SER A 235 17.63 1.08 5.18
N ILE A 236 16.87 2.05 5.67
CA ILE A 236 16.57 2.20 7.10
C ILE A 236 15.10 1.85 7.35
N PRO A 237 14.76 1.34 8.54
CA PRO A 237 13.37 1.15 8.92
C PRO A 237 12.63 2.49 8.99
N VAL A 238 11.39 2.49 8.51
CA VAL A 238 10.50 3.65 8.42
C VAL A 238 9.08 3.36 8.92
N GLY A 239 8.79 2.11 9.32
CA GLY A 239 7.48 1.70 9.79
C GLY A 239 7.46 1.19 11.24
N HIS A 240 6.25 0.91 11.73
CA HIS A 240 6.05 0.09 12.91
C HIS A 240 6.48 -1.37 12.66
N ALA A 241 6.33 -1.81 11.40
CA ALA A 241 6.83 -3.10 10.92
C ALA A 241 7.53 -2.92 9.56
N ASP A 242 8.79 -3.31 9.49
CA ASP A 242 9.61 -3.25 8.28
C ASP A 242 9.98 -4.66 7.84
N PHE A 243 9.58 -5.02 6.62
CA PHE A 243 9.81 -6.33 6.03
C PHE A 243 10.92 -6.24 4.97
N PHE A 244 12.08 -6.81 5.26
CA PHE A 244 13.22 -6.86 4.35
C PHE A 244 13.22 -8.18 3.56
N LEU A 245 12.56 -8.19 2.40
CA LEU A 245 12.38 -9.40 1.59
C LEU A 245 13.70 -9.84 0.97
N ASN A 246 14.10 -11.10 1.18
CA ASN A 246 15.40 -11.61 0.74
C ASN A 246 16.58 -10.75 1.24
N GLY A 247 16.45 -10.14 2.42
CA GLY A 247 17.43 -9.19 2.97
C GLY A 247 17.24 -7.75 2.50
N GLY A 248 16.25 -7.50 1.65
CA GLY A 248 15.82 -6.18 1.20
C GLY A 248 16.63 -5.60 0.06
N MET A 249 17.52 -6.36 -0.57
CA MET A 249 18.41 -5.91 -1.65
C MET A 249 18.10 -6.61 -2.98
N ASP A 250 18.45 -7.89 -3.11
CA ASP A 250 18.33 -8.62 -4.37
C ASP A 250 17.17 -9.61 -4.34
N GLN A 251 16.23 -9.47 -5.28
CA GLN A 251 15.02 -10.28 -5.32
C GLN A 251 15.12 -11.44 -6.30
N ALA A 252 14.65 -12.60 -5.86
CA ALA A 252 14.66 -13.81 -6.70
C ALA A 252 13.88 -13.59 -8.01
N GLY A 253 14.53 -13.86 -9.14
CA GLY A 253 13.96 -13.69 -10.48
C GLY A 253 14.21 -12.31 -11.11
N CYS A 254 14.80 -11.36 -10.40
CA CYS A 254 15.37 -10.15 -10.99
C CYS A 254 16.80 -10.46 -11.45
N ALA A 255 17.01 -10.58 -12.76
CA ALA A 255 18.29 -11.02 -13.30
C ALA A 255 19.30 -9.86 -13.30
N ARG A 256 20.35 -9.95 -12.47
CA ARG A 256 21.59 -9.17 -12.69
C ARG A 256 22.12 -9.57 -14.06
N SER A 257 22.16 -8.62 -15.00
CA SER A 257 22.79 -8.86 -16.30
C SER A 257 24.24 -9.30 -16.06
N ARG A 258 24.59 -10.55 -16.37
CA ARG A 258 25.93 -11.15 -16.23
C ARG A 258 27.00 -10.54 -17.17
N PHE A 259 26.74 -9.37 -17.72
CA PHE A 259 27.70 -8.61 -18.52
C PHE A 259 28.04 -7.32 -17.76
N GLU A 260 29.27 -7.23 -17.24
CA GLU A 260 29.90 -5.96 -16.89
C GLU A 260 30.23 -5.17 -18.17
N SER A 261 29.22 -4.87 -18.98
CA SER A 261 29.39 -3.96 -20.10
C SER A 261 29.29 -2.54 -19.59
N ILE A 262 30.46 -1.89 -19.47
CA ILE A 262 30.74 -0.46 -19.20
C ILE A 262 30.00 0.52 -20.14
N LEU A 263 29.13 0.03 -21.02
CA LEU A 263 28.31 0.83 -21.91
C LEU A 263 26.84 0.43 -21.77
N VAL A 264 26.02 1.47 -21.71
CA VAL A 264 24.55 1.52 -21.74
C VAL A 264 23.88 1.53 -20.36
N TYR A 265 23.29 2.68 -20.03
CA TYR A 265 22.41 2.99 -18.90
C TYR A 265 21.15 2.09 -18.76
N PHE A 266 20.88 1.20 -19.73
CA PHE A 266 19.62 0.45 -19.86
C PHE A 266 19.53 -0.88 -19.10
N PRO A 267 20.56 -1.76 -19.06
CA PRO A 267 20.47 -3.06 -18.36
C PRO A 267 20.44 -2.89 -16.84
N VAL A 268 21.17 -1.88 -16.32
CA VAL A 268 21.17 -1.52 -14.90
C VAL A 268 19.78 -1.03 -14.48
N TYR A 269 19.13 -0.17 -15.27
CA TYR A 269 17.79 0.30 -14.97
C TYR A 269 16.76 -0.84 -14.93
N GLY A 270 16.89 -1.84 -15.80
CA GLY A 270 15.95 -2.96 -15.92
C GLY A 270 15.96 -3.95 -14.74
N TYR A 271 17.13 -4.23 -14.14
CA TYR A 271 17.16 -5.11 -12.94
C TYR A 271 16.79 -4.33 -11.68
N VAL A 272 17.32 -3.11 -11.50
CA VAL A 272 17.03 -2.30 -10.31
C VAL A 272 15.54 -1.98 -10.23
N ILE A 273 14.89 -1.66 -11.35
CA ILE A 273 13.42 -1.48 -11.35
C ILE A 273 12.67 -2.78 -11.04
N CYS A 274 13.22 -3.96 -11.36
CA CYS A 274 12.60 -5.23 -11.02
C CYS A 274 12.62 -5.47 -9.51
N ASP A 275 13.77 -5.24 -8.86
CA ASP A 275 13.90 -5.34 -7.41
C ASP A 275 13.00 -4.31 -6.72
N HIS A 276 13.02 -3.06 -7.19
CA HIS A 276 12.19 -1.98 -6.65
C HIS A 276 10.68 -2.27 -6.76
N MET A 277 10.23 -2.82 -7.89
CA MET A 277 8.82 -3.15 -8.09
C MET A 277 8.41 -4.48 -7.42
N ARG A 278 9.35 -5.26 -6.85
CA ARG A 278 9.02 -6.52 -6.18
C ARG A 278 8.11 -6.32 -4.99
N ALA A 279 8.30 -5.26 -4.20
CA ALA A 279 7.43 -4.94 -3.06
C ALA A 279 5.95 -4.86 -3.47
N LEU A 280 5.66 -4.23 -4.62
CA LEU A 280 4.31 -4.15 -5.17
C LEU A 280 3.76 -5.53 -5.56
N HIS A 281 4.51 -6.31 -6.34
CA HIS A 281 4.05 -7.62 -6.81
C HIS A 281 3.78 -8.58 -5.64
N VAL A 282 4.64 -8.53 -4.63
CA VAL A 282 4.53 -9.36 -3.44
C VAL A 282 3.36 -8.91 -2.57
N TYR A 283 3.13 -7.60 -2.42
CA TYR A 283 1.94 -7.07 -1.75
C TYR A 283 0.63 -7.46 -2.45
N ILE A 284 0.55 -7.37 -3.78
CA ILE A 284 -0.61 -7.84 -4.56
C ILE A 284 -0.83 -9.35 -4.37
N SER A 285 0.24 -10.14 -4.33
CA SER A 285 0.15 -11.59 -4.12
C SER A 285 -0.35 -11.94 -2.71
N ALA A 286 0.09 -11.19 -1.70
CA ALA A 286 -0.40 -11.34 -0.33
C ALA A 286 -1.89 -10.99 -0.21
N LEU A 287 -2.34 -9.90 -0.84
CA LEU A 287 -3.77 -9.52 -0.87
C LEU A 287 -4.67 -10.58 -1.51
N ASN A 288 -4.15 -11.33 -2.49
CA ASN A 288 -4.89 -12.40 -3.17
C ASN A 288 -4.79 -13.75 -2.45
N GLY A 289 -4.07 -13.85 -1.32
CA GLY A 289 -3.87 -15.10 -0.58
C GLY A 289 -3.02 -16.16 -1.31
N THR A 290 -2.40 -15.83 -2.45
CA THR A 290 -1.62 -16.80 -3.24
C THR A 290 -0.23 -17.06 -2.66
N CYS A 291 0.28 -16.12 -1.87
CA CYS A 291 1.56 -16.23 -1.20
C CYS A 291 1.44 -15.72 0.24
N PRO A 292 1.32 -16.61 1.24
CA PRO A 292 1.29 -16.20 2.64
C PRO A 292 2.68 -15.68 3.06
N LEU A 293 2.82 -14.36 3.15
CA LEU A 293 4.09 -13.73 3.51
C LEU A 293 4.16 -13.54 5.02
N THR A 294 5.01 -14.35 5.65
CA THR A 294 5.25 -14.30 7.09
C THR A 294 6.66 -13.77 7.34
N GLY A 295 6.77 -12.69 8.10
CA GLY A 295 8.04 -12.13 8.53
C GLY A 295 8.53 -12.80 9.82
N ILE A 296 9.83 -13.09 9.90
CA ILE A 296 10.47 -13.56 11.13
C ILE A 296 11.24 -12.40 11.74
N PRO A 297 10.91 -11.98 12.99
CA PRO A 297 11.62 -10.89 13.64
C PRO A 297 13.07 -11.30 13.88
N CYS A 298 13.99 -10.45 13.45
CA CYS A 298 15.40 -10.70 13.58
C CYS A 298 16.18 -9.38 13.69
N SER A 299 17.34 -9.41 14.33
CA SER A 299 18.22 -8.24 14.45
C SER A 299 18.90 -7.87 13.14
N SER A 300 19.14 -8.85 12.26
CA SER A 300 19.67 -8.65 10.92
C SER A 300 19.36 -9.84 10.01
N TYR A 301 19.48 -9.63 8.70
CA TYR A 301 19.32 -10.72 7.72
C TYR A 301 20.42 -11.77 7.83
N GLU A 302 21.64 -11.39 8.23
CA GLU A 302 22.74 -12.33 8.44
C GLU A 302 22.45 -13.33 9.57
N GLU A 303 21.89 -12.85 10.68
CA GLU A 303 21.50 -13.69 11.82
C GLU A 303 20.31 -14.60 11.46
N PHE A 304 19.40 -14.13 10.61
CA PHE A 304 18.34 -14.95 10.03
C PHE A 304 18.92 -16.11 9.21
N LEU A 305 19.88 -15.84 8.32
CA LEU A 305 20.54 -16.86 7.49
C LEU A 305 21.35 -17.87 8.33
N LYS A 306 21.93 -17.44 9.46
CA LYS A 306 22.61 -18.34 10.42
C LYS A 306 21.64 -19.20 11.24
N GLY A 307 20.33 -18.97 11.12
CA GLY A 307 19.32 -19.71 11.88
C GLY A 307 19.22 -19.30 13.34
N HIS A 308 19.59 -18.07 13.70
CA HIS A 308 19.45 -17.55 15.06
C HIS A 308 18.05 -16.98 15.35
N CYS A 309 17.26 -16.77 14.30
CA CYS A 309 15.88 -16.27 14.37
C CYS A 309 14.94 -17.34 13.81
N LEU A 310 14.49 -18.28 14.66
CA LEU A 310 13.68 -19.44 14.26
C LEU A 310 12.20 -19.34 14.66
N GLY A 311 11.79 -18.22 15.25
CA GLY A 311 10.44 -18.02 15.73
C GLY A 311 10.13 -16.57 16.01
N CYS A 312 8.91 -16.30 16.45
CA CYS A 312 8.35 -14.97 16.59
C CYS A 312 8.12 -14.62 18.07
N GLN A 313 9.07 -15.03 18.90
CA GLN A 313 8.99 -14.92 20.34
C GLN A 313 9.50 -13.54 20.75
N GLY A 314 9.02 -13.02 21.89
CA GLY A 314 9.29 -11.64 22.30
C GLY A 314 8.13 -10.71 21.96
N VAL A 315 8.38 -9.63 21.21
CA VAL A 315 7.38 -8.58 20.87
C VAL A 315 6.11 -9.17 20.27
N PHE A 316 6.25 -10.24 19.49
CA PHE A 316 5.17 -10.87 18.75
C PHE A 316 4.54 -12.06 19.48
N ASN A 317 4.97 -12.39 20.70
CA ASN A 317 4.38 -13.44 21.56
C ASN A 317 4.14 -14.81 20.90
N GLY A 318 4.93 -15.15 19.87
CA GLY A 318 4.80 -16.41 19.12
C GLY A 318 4.13 -16.29 17.77
N THR A 319 3.59 -15.13 17.42
CA THR A 319 2.76 -14.94 16.23
C THR A 319 3.44 -14.03 15.24
N CYS A 320 3.98 -14.64 14.20
CA CYS A 320 4.78 -13.92 13.23
C CYS A 320 3.98 -12.83 12.50
N PRO A 321 4.56 -11.63 12.29
CA PRO A 321 3.92 -10.59 11.51
C PRO A 321 3.68 -11.07 10.07
N GLN A 322 2.55 -10.66 9.49
CA GLN A 322 2.17 -10.99 8.12
C GLN A 322 1.85 -9.72 7.34
N ILE A 323 2.02 -9.79 6.02
CA ILE A 323 1.73 -8.67 5.12
C ILE A 323 0.27 -8.76 4.63
N ALA A 324 -0.33 -7.61 4.32
CA ALA A 324 -1.66 -7.43 3.73
C ALA A 324 -2.83 -7.39 4.73
N HIS A 325 -3.38 -8.52 5.17
CA HIS A 325 -4.63 -8.52 5.95
C HIS A 325 -4.38 -8.25 7.44
N HIS A 326 -4.98 -7.17 7.95
CA HIS A 326 -4.83 -6.73 9.32
C HIS A 326 -6.20 -6.62 9.95
N ILE A 327 -6.45 -7.42 10.97
CA ILE A 327 -7.73 -7.52 11.66
C ILE A 327 -7.63 -6.78 12.98
N LEU A 328 -8.45 -5.75 13.15
CA LEU A 328 -8.64 -5.09 14.42
C LEU A 328 -9.54 -5.95 15.31
N VAL A 329 -9.00 -6.44 16.42
CA VAL A 329 -9.74 -7.08 17.49
C VAL A 329 -9.99 -6.07 18.59
N GLN A 330 -11.26 -5.85 18.93
CA GLN A 330 -11.70 -5.01 20.04
C GLN A 330 -12.44 -5.86 21.07
N LEU A 331 -11.95 -5.84 22.30
CA LEU A 331 -12.54 -6.53 23.44
C LEU A 331 -13.03 -5.48 24.43
N GLU A 332 -14.33 -5.48 24.69
CA GLU A 332 -14.94 -4.71 25.77
C GLU A 332 -15.22 -5.64 26.95
N VAL A 333 -14.66 -5.34 28.11
CA VAL A 333 -14.63 -6.20 29.28
C VAL A 333 -15.23 -5.46 30.47
N SER A 334 -16.00 -6.19 31.27
CA SER A 334 -16.46 -5.68 32.57
C SER A 334 -15.26 -5.44 33.50
N PRO A 335 -15.36 -4.50 34.45
CA PRO A 335 -14.28 -4.25 35.40
C PRO A 335 -13.77 -5.53 36.06
N LEU A 336 -12.45 -5.69 36.11
CA LEU A 336 -11.81 -6.88 36.65
C LEU A 336 -11.29 -6.61 38.06
N ASP A 337 -11.55 -7.54 38.98
CA ASP A 337 -10.98 -7.47 40.34
C ASP A 337 -9.46 -7.69 40.35
N LYS A 338 -8.94 -8.41 39.35
CA LYS A 338 -7.51 -8.74 39.16
C LYS A 338 -7.16 -8.78 37.68
N THR A 339 -5.89 -8.59 37.38
CA THR A 339 -5.39 -8.65 36.00
C THR A 339 -5.67 -10.02 35.37
N ALA A 340 -5.73 -10.03 34.05
CA ALA A 340 -6.09 -11.21 33.28
C ALA A 340 -5.20 -11.40 32.06
N GLU A 341 -5.01 -12.65 31.64
CA GLU A 341 -4.50 -12.96 30.32
C GLU A 341 -5.56 -13.71 29.52
N VAL A 342 -5.91 -13.17 28.36
CA VAL A 342 -6.79 -13.79 27.39
C VAL A 342 -6.01 -14.08 26.11
N GLN A 343 -6.16 -15.30 25.61
CA GLN A 343 -5.70 -15.69 24.29
C GLN A 343 -6.86 -15.55 23.30
N VAL A 344 -6.64 -14.80 22.24
CA VAL A 344 -7.53 -14.67 21.08
C VAL A 344 -6.97 -15.56 19.97
N THR A 345 -7.81 -16.34 19.32
CA THR A 345 -7.42 -17.20 18.20
C THR A 345 -8.37 -16.99 17.03
N LEU A 346 -7.84 -16.56 15.88
CA LEU A 346 -8.56 -16.50 14.61
C LEU A 346 -8.27 -17.77 13.80
N ARG A 347 -9.30 -18.36 13.19
CA ARG A 347 -9.19 -19.63 12.47
C ARG A 347 -9.84 -19.55 11.10
N THR A 348 -9.15 -20.16 10.15
CA THR A 348 -9.62 -20.40 8.78
C THR A 348 -9.25 -21.83 8.38
N ARG A 349 -10.20 -22.55 7.78
CA ARG A 349 -10.09 -23.97 7.46
C ARG A 349 -8.93 -24.21 6.50
N GLY A 350 -8.03 -25.11 6.89
CA GLY A 350 -6.88 -25.47 6.08
C GLY A 350 -5.69 -24.51 6.20
N LEU A 351 -5.79 -23.46 7.02
CA LEU A 351 -4.71 -22.53 7.31
C LEU A 351 -4.25 -22.63 8.77
N PRO A 352 -3.00 -22.22 9.08
CA PRO A 352 -2.54 -22.08 10.46
C PRO A 352 -3.41 -21.13 11.29
N GLU A 353 -3.58 -21.44 12.57
CA GLU A 353 -4.30 -20.57 13.51
C GLU A 353 -3.47 -19.32 13.84
N THR A 354 -4.11 -18.16 13.85
CA THR A 354 -3.49 -16.92 14.34
C THR A 354 -3.86 -16.72 15.79
N GLU A 355 -2.92 -16.97 16.69
CA GLU A 355 -3.11 -16.80 18.13
C GLU A 355 -2.53 -15.46 18.59
N HIS A 356 -3.12 -14.82 19.59
CA HIS A 356 -2.54 -13.63 20.19
C HIS A 356 -2.93 -13.51 21.65
N ARG A 357 -2.00 -13.08 22.50
CA ARG A 357 -2.25 -12.93 23.95
C ARG A 357 -2.36 -11.47 24.34
N LEU A 358 -3.41 -11.16 25.06
CA LEU A 358 -3.71 -9.83 25.57
C LEU A 358 -3.76 -9.90 27.10
N ARG A 359 -3.03 -8.97 27.71
CA ARG A 359 -3.09 -8.73 29.15
C ARG A 359 -4.14 -7.66 29.42
N LEU A 360 -5.12 -8.00 30.24
CA LEU A 360 -6.17 -7.12 30.69
C LEU A 360 -5.82 -6.62 32.10
N GLU A 361 -5.86 -5.32 32.28
CA GLU A 361 -5.61 -4.63 33.54
C GLU A 361 -6.93 -4.37 34.28
N THR A 362 -6.87 -4.06 35.57
CA THR A 362 -8.08 -3.89 36.41
C THR A 362 -8.84 -2.60 36.15
N ASP A 363 -8.15 -1.58 35.63
CA ASP A 363 -8.67 -0.24 35.33
C ASP A 363 -9.07 -0.05 33.86
N GLY A 364 -8.76 -1.01 32.99
CA GLY A 364 -9.12 -0.98 31.57
C GLY A 364 -10.39 -1.77 31.28
N THR A 365 -11.25 -1.21 30.45
CA THR A 365 -12.51 -1.85 30.01
C THR A 365 -12.57 -2.07 28.51
N VAL A 366 -11.71 -1.43 27.72
CA VAL A 366 -11.65 -1.60 26.26
C VAL A 366 -10.21 -1.88 25.85
N TYR A 367 -10.02 -2.95 25.09
CA TYR A 367 -8.73 -3.39 24.58
C TYR A 367 -8.80 -3.55 23.07
N MET A 368 -7.93 -2.83 22.36
CA MET A 368 -7.83 -2.89 20.92
C MET A 368 -6.47 -3.45 20.50
N ARG A 369 -6.47 -4.34 19.52
CA ARG A 369 -5.24 -4.92 18.98
C ARG A 369 -5.41 -5.19 17.49
N VAL A 370 -4.45 -4.74 16.69
CA VAL A 370 -4.35 -5.16 15.29
C VAL A 370 -3.57 -6.47 15.23
N ILE A 371 -4.15 -7.48 14.57
CA ILE A 371 -3.59 -8.81 14.38
C ILE A 371 -3.55 -9.10 12.89
N ALA A 372 -2.38 -9.45 12.36
CA ALA A 372 -2.26 -9.86 10.97
C ALA A 372 -2.79 -11.30 10.77
N HIS A 373 -3.49 -11.55 9.67
CA HIS A 373 -4.02 -12.87 9.31
C HIS A 373 -3.77 -13.18 7.82
N LEU A 374 -3.90 -14.45 7.44
CA LEU A 374 -3.54 -14.91 6.09
C LEU A 374 -4.60 -14.61 5.02
N VAL A 375 -5.82 -14.36 5.45
CA VAL A 375 -6.98 -14.15 4.58
C VAL A 375 -7.72 -12.90 5.04
N PRO A 376 -8.49 -12.25 4.16
CA PRO A 376 -9.35 -11.13 4.55
C PRO A 376 -10.40 -11.58 5.57
N LEU A 377 -10.96 -10.61 6.30
CA LEU A 377 -11.96 -10.81 7.35
C LEU A 377 -13.10 -11.71 6.90
N CYS A 378 -13.58 -11.54 5.66
CA CYS A 378 -14.75 -12.28 5.15
C CYS A 378 -14.51 -13.78 4.95
N GLU A 379 -13.25 -14.24 4.98
CA GLU A 379 -12.87 -15.67 4.90
C GLU A 379 -12.56 -16.28 6.27
N ILE A 380 -12.59 -15.49 7.36
CA ILE A 380 -12.28 -15.99 8.70
C ILE A 380 -13.47 -16.80 9.21
N ASP A 381 -13.26 -18.10 9.46
CA ASP A 381 -14.34 -19.01 9.86
C ASP A 381 -14.79 -18.79 11.31
N SER A 382 -13.87 -18.47 12.22
CA SER A 382 -14.22 -18.38 13.65
C SER A 382 -13.22 -17.61 14.49
N ILE A 383 -13.72 -17.09 15.61
CA ILE A 383 -12.93 -16.55 16.72
C ILE A 383 -13.06 -17.47 17.93
N GLN A 384 -11.95 -17.72 18.62
CA GLN A 384 -11.90 -18.39 19.89
C GLN A 384 -11.22 -17.50 20.94
N LEU A 385 -11.75 -17.50 22.15
CA LEU A 385 -11.18 -16.81 23.30
C LEU A 385 -10.92 -17.81 24.42
N LYS A 386 -9.75 -17.70 25.05
CA LYS A 386 -9.36 -18.57 26.16
C LYS A 386 -8.77 -17.75 27.28
N ASN A 387 -9.38 -17.81 28.46
CA ASN A 387 -8.80 -17.29 29.70
C ASN A 387 -7.64 -18.23 30.11
N THR A 388 -6.40 -17.82 29.81
CA THR A 388 -5.18 -18.59 30.13
C THR A 388 -4.79 -18.43 31.60
N GLY A 389 -5.18 -17.31 32.20
CA GLY A 389 -4.95 -16.99 33.60
C GLY A 389 -3.53 -16.48 33.89
N ALA A 390 -3.39 -15.54 34.82
CA ALA A 390 -2.09 -15.11 35.31
C ALA A 390 -1.39 -16.22 36.12
N ARG A 391 -0.07 -16.37 35.93
CA ARG A 391 0.74 -17.49 36.46
C ARG A 391 0.71 -17.62 37.99
N PHE A 392 0.39 -16.54 38.72
CA PHE A 392 0.60 -16.44 40.17
C PHE A 392 -0.68 -16.45 41.03
N TYR A 393 -1.89 -16.53 40.45
CA TYR A 393 -3.13 -16.60 41.24
C TYR A 393 -4.30 -17.26 40.49
N ARG A 394 -5.34 -17.64 41.25
CA ARG A 394 -6.60 -18.12 40.69
C ARG A 394 -7.39 -16.92 40.18
N GLN A 395 -7.39 -16.75 38.87
CA GLN A 395 -8.16 -15.72 38.20
C GLN A 395 -9.63 -16.15 38.06
N GLY A 396 -10.54 -15.20 38.29
CA GLY A 396 -11.97 -15.41 38.14
C GLY A 396 -12.41 -15.53 36.67
N ASP A 397 -13.70 -15.74 36.48
CA ASP A 397 -14.32 -15.70 35.16
C ASP A 397 -14.19 -14.29 34.56
N ILE A 398 -14.02 -14.21 33.24
CA ILE A 398 -13.96 -12.92 32.53
C ILE A 398 -15.29 -12.69 31.83
N HIS A 399 -15.88 -11.53 32.09
CA HIS A 399 -17.15 -11.10 31.51
C HIS A 399 -16.89 -10.07 30.40
N PHE A 400 -16.99 -10.49 29.15
CA PHE A 400 -16.90 -9.60 27.99
C PHE A 400 -18.27 -9.01 27.66
N VAL A 401 -18.33 -7.68 27.64
CA VAL A 401 -19.50 -6.93 27.16
C VAL A 401 -19.67 -7.17 25.67
N SER A 402 -18.57 -7.04 24.91
CA SER A 402 -18.52 -7.27 23.48
C SER A 402 -17.14 -7.74 23.03
N VAL A 403 -17.13 -8.54 21.96
CA VAL A 403 -15.93 -9.00 21.25
C VAL A 403 -16.20 -8.74 19.78
N CYS A 404 -15.45 -7.81 19.21
CA CYS A 404 -15.63 -7.36 17.84
C CYS A 404 -14.36 -7.58 17.04
N ILE A 405 -14.50 -8.00 15.78
CA ILE A 405 -13.41 -8.01 14.81
C ILE A 405 -13.80 -7.22 13.57
N SER A 406 -12.86 -6.47 13.00
CA SER A 406 -13.04 -5.75 11.73
C SER A 406 -11.74 -5.73 10.93
N GLU A 407 -11.80 -5.42 9.63
CA GLU A 407 -10.61 -5.06 8.87
C GLU A 407 -10.00 -3.77 9.45
N PHE A 408 -8.69 -3.62 9.27
CA PHE A 408 -7.93 -2.44 9.67
C PHE A 408 -7.29 -1.77 8.44
N PRO A 409 -7.58 -0.48 8.19
CA PRO A 409 -8.36 0.44 9.02
C PRO A 409 -9.87 0.15 9.08
N SER A 410 -10.48 0.45 10.24
CA SER A 410 -11.91 0.23 10.51
C SER A 410 -12.72 1.51 10.31
N VAL A 411 -13.95 1.43 9.80
CA VAL A 411 -14.83 2.58 9.54
C VAL A 411 -15.86 2.82 10.64
N GLY A 412 -15.82 2.03 11.73
CA GLY A 412 -16.75 2.11 12.85
C GLY A 412 -17.54 0.82 13.06
N GLU A 413 -18.56 0.85 13.92
CA GLU A 413 -19.30 -0.34 14.38
C GLU A 413 -20.08 -1.11 13.29
N VAL A 414 -20.27 -0.55 12.10
CA VAL A 414 -21.20 -1.11 11.09
C VAL A 414 -20.59 -2.31 10.33
N GLU A 415 -19.26 -2.38 10.20
CA GLU A 415 -18.57 -3.49 9.52
C GLU A 415 -17.89 -4.48 10.49
N SER A 416 -18.01 -4.25 11.80
CA SER A 416 -17.41 -5.15 12.78
C SER A 416 -18.32 -6.35 13.07
N LEU A 417 -17.73 -7.55 13.06
CA LEU A 417 -18.39 -8.76 13.52
C LEU A 417 -18.33 -8.80 15.04
N CYS A 418 -19.43 -8.40 15.68
CA CYS A 418 -19.51 -8.32 17.13
C CYS A 418 -20.36 -9.42 17.75
N VAL A 419 -19.83 -10.04 18.80
CA VAL A 419 -20.58 -10.93 19.69
C VAL A 419 -20.62 -10.33 21.08
N LYS A 420 -21.80 -10.29 21.70
CA LYS A 420 -22.06 -9.61 22.98
C LYS A 420 -22.31 -10.61 24.09
N LYS A 421 -22.05 -10.20 25.34
CA LYS A 421 -22.34 -10.95 26.58
C LYS A 421 -21.70 -12.33 26.59
N ILE A 422 -20.37 -12.35 26.64
CA ILE A 422 -19.57 -13.59 26.61
C ILE A 422 -18.91 -13.78 27.97
N ASP A 423 -19.14 -14.95 28.57
CA ASP A 423 -18.54 -15.33 29.84
C ASP A 423 -17.51 -16.44 29.63
N ILE A 424 -16.26 -16.19 30.03
CA ILE A 424 -15.16 -17.14 29.83
C ILE A 424 -14.60 -17.59 31.17
N ARG A 425 -14.82 -18.87 31.46
CA ARG A 425 -14.21 -19.56 32.61
C ARG A 425 -12.76 -19.91 32.33
N ARG A 426 -11.94 -19.92 33.38
CA ARG A 426 -10.52 -20.31 33.25
C ARG A 426 -10.37 -21.69 32.61
N GLY A 427 -9.53 -21.78 31.59
CA GLY A 427 -9.21 -23.04 30.90
C GLY A 427 -10.32 -23.60 29.99
N SER A 428 -11.52 -23.01 30.00
CA SER A 428 -12.62 -23.39 29.11
C SER A 428 -12.70 -22.39 27.95
N PRO A 429 -12.25 -22.75 26.74
CA PRO A 429 -12.30 -21.84 25.61
C PRO A 429 -13.74 -21.59 25.18
N TRP A 430 -14.04 -20.34 24.83
CA TRP A 430 -15.26 -19.94 24.14
C TRP A 430 -14.97 -19.79 22.63
N LYS A 431 -15.89 -20.20 21.77
CA LYS A 431 -15.76 -20.12 20.31
C LYS A 431 -17.04 -19.57 19.69
N HIS A 432 -16.89 -18.77 18.65
CA HIS A 432 -17.97 -18.36 17.77
C HIS A 432 -17.57 -18.54 16.32
N ASP A 433 -18.44 -19.17 15.54
CA ASP A 433 -18.28 -19.37 14.11
C ASP A 433 -18.95 -18.21 13.37
N PHE A 434 -18.22 -17.59 12.44
CA PHE A 434 -18.75 -16.56 11.57
C PHE A 434 -19.42 -17.20 10.36
N VAL A 435 -20.56 -16.65 9.96
CA VAL A 435 -21.22 -17.00 8.70
C VAL A 435 -21.10 -15.78 7.80
N GLN A 436 -20.07 -15.78 6.95
CA GLN A 436 -19.80 -14.70 6.02
C GLN A 436 -19.77 -15.22 4.60
N LEU A 437 -20.11 -14.34 3.65
CA LEU A 437 -19.87 -14.54 2.24
C LEU A 437 -18.91 -13.43 1.83
N CYS A 438 -17.67 -13.78 1.48
CA CYS A 438 -16.91 -12.89 0.61
C CYS A 438 -17.73 -12.70 -0.65
N GLY A 439 -17.87 -11.45 -1.11
CA GLY A 439 -18.56 -11.18 -2.37
C GLY A 439 -17.93 -12.03 -3.46
N ASN A 440 -18.63 -13.09 -3.86
CA ASN A 440 -18.28 -13.83 -5.05
C ASN A 440 -18.74 -12.96 -6.22
N ASP A 441 -17.79 -12.64 -7.10
CA ASP A 441 -18.03 -11.94 -8.37
C ASP A 441 -19.26 -12.49 -9.12
#